data_AF-A0A137SV19-F1
#
_entry.id   AF-A0A137SV19-F1
#
_cell.length_a   1.000
_cell.length_b   1.000
_cell.length_c   1.000
_cell.angle_alpha   90.00
_cell.angle_beta   90.00
_cell.angle_gamma   90.00
#
_symmetry.space_group_name_H-M   'P 1'
#
loop_
_entity.id
_entity.type
_entity.pdbx_description
1 polymer ?
#
loop_
_entity_poly.entity_id
_entity_poly.type
_entity_poly.pdbx_seq_one_letter_code
_entity_poly.pdbx_strand_id
1 'polypeptide(L)'
;MKRKILVPTILAATILATGIQSSLAYSAPALKKVQKPEEKIAELKEKKIISGYLDGSLKLDSNIKRSEIAKTLVYSIGLENSAKELQKEKSAFKDVAEENWAKGIINVA
;
A
#
# COMPACT_ATOMS: atom_id res chain seq x y z
N MET A 1 -54.07 13.49 -62.62
CA MET A 1 -52.73 14.09 -62.83
C MET A 1 -52.32 14.89 -61.61
N LYS A 2 -51.19 14.51 -60.98
CA LYS A 2 -50.15 15.33 -60.32
C LYS A 2 -49.55 14.56 -59.13
N ARG A 3 -48.33 14.07 -59.35
CA ARG A 3 -47.44 13.40 -58.39
C ARG A 3 -47.07 14.36 -57.24
N LYS A 4 -47.04 13.86 -56.00
CA LYS A 4 -46.35 14.44 -54.83
C LYS A 4 -45.60 13.27 -54.15
N ILE A 5 -44.31 13.02 -54.41
CA ILE A 5 -43.09 13.74 -54.01
C ILE A 5 -42.71 13.49 -52.52
N LEU A 6 -41.50 12.95 -52.34
CA LEU A 6 -40.53 13.07 -51.23
C LEU A 6 -40.69 12.22 -49.96
N VAL A 7 -40.17 10.99 -50.03
CA VAL A 7 -39.16 10.48 -49.08
C VAL A 7 -37.82 11.06 -49.57
N PRO A 8 -37.05 11.91 -48.82
CA PRO A 8 -36.34 11.53 -47.60
C PRO A 8 -36.06 12.70 -46.60
N THR A 9 -36.50 12.59 -45.34
CA THR A 9 -36.12 13.54 -44.26
C THR A 9 -35.23 12.93 -43.18
N ILE A 10 -34.58 11.80 -43.47
CA ILE A 10 -33.61 11.15 -42.56
C ILE A 10 -32.22 11.20 -43.18
N LEU A 11 -31.66 12.40 -43.39
CA LEU A 11 -30.21 12.52 -43.65
C LEU A 11 -29.59 13.88 -43.28
N ALA A 12 -30.36 14.92 -42.98
CA ALA A 12 -29.82 16.28 -42.76
C ALA A 12 -29.83 16.75 -41.30
N ALA A 13 -29.81 15.85 -40.32
CA ALA A 13 -29.74 16.21 -38.89
C ALA A 13 -28.43 15.80 -38.19
N THR A 14 -27.49 15.17 -38.88
CA THR A 14 -26.28 14.60 -38.26
C THR A 14 -25.01 15.46 -38.37
N ILE A 15 -25.03 16.66 -38.98
CA ILE A 15 -23.78 17.43 -39.25
C ILE A 15 -23.69 18.77 -38.48
N LEU A 16 -24.58 19.08 -37.54
CA LEU A 16 -24.52 20.35 -36.78
C LEU A 16 -24.21 20.19 -35.27
N ALA A 17 -23.59 19.08 -34.88
CA ALA A 17 -23.11 18.85 -33.51
C ALA A 17 -21.57 18.81 -33.41
N THR A 18 -20.84 19.43 -34.35
CA THR A 18 -19.40 19.69 -34.21
C THR A 18 -19.17 20.95 -33.38
N GLY A 19 -19.62 20.92 -32.12
CA GLY A 19 -19.39 21.97 -31.14
C GLY A 19 -18.51 21.45 -30.01
N ILE A 20 -17.23 21.86 -30.03
CA ILE A 20 -16.26 21.74 -28.93
C ILE A 20 -15.92 20.29 -28.56
N GLN A 21 -14.90 19.73 -29.22
CA GLN A 21 -14.11 18.68 -28.57
C GLN A 21 -13.41 19.35 -27.38
N SER A 22 -14.09 19.33 -26.22
CA SER A 22 -13.46 19.65 -24.95
C SER A 22 -12.28 18.70 -24.85
N SER A 23 -11.07 19.25 -24.88
CA SER A 23 -9.87 18.52 -24.55
C SER A 23 -10.16 17.82 -23.22
N LEU A 24 -10.32 16.49 -23.25
CA LEU A 24 -10.26 15.69 -22.05
C LEU A 24 -8.86 15.92 -21.51
N ALA A 25 -8.73 16.91 -20.62
CA ALA A 25 -7.64 16.92 -19.68
C ALA A 25 -7.79 15.58 -18.96
N TYR A 26 -6.98 14.59 -19.36
CA TYR A 26 -6.77 13.39 -18.60
C TYR A 26 -6.19 13.90 -17.30
N SER A 27 -7.07 14.17 -16.32
CA SER A 27 -6.65 14.48 -14.96
C SER A 27 -5.85 13.24 -14.57
N ALA A 28 -4.52 13.36 -14.58
CA ALA A 28 -3.67 12.40 -13.93
C ALA A 28 -4.33 12.13 -12.58
N PRO A 29 -4.63 10.87 -12.23
CA PRO A 29 -5.31 10.57 -10.98
C PRO A 29 -4.60 11.37 -9.90
N ALA A 30 -5.36 12.24 -9.21
CA ALA A 30 -4.83 13.26 -8.32
C ALA A 30 -3.64 12.69 -7.58
N LEU A 31 -2.46 13.29 -7.78
CA LEU A 31 -1.17 12.81 -7.24
C LEU A 31 -1.44 12.26 -5.85
N LYS A 32 -1.26 10.94 -5.68
CA LYS A 32 -1.60 10.22 -4.44
C LYS A 32 -1.12 11.08 -3.28
N LYS A 33 -2.08 11.63 -2.51
CA LYS A 33 -1.82 12.63 -1.47
C LYS A 33 -0.59 12.18 -0.69
N VAL A 34 0.46 13.01 -0.64
CA VAL A 34 1.67 12.67 0.10
C VAL A 34 1.24 12.40 1.53
N GLN A 35 1.26 11.13 1.93
CA GLN A 35 0.83 10.72 3.25
C GLN A 35 1.75 11.35 4.28
N LYS A 36 1.15 11.96 5.29
CA LYS A 36 1.92 12.51 6.41
C LYS A 36 2.60 11.36 7.17
N PRO A 37 3.73 11.61 7.86
CA PRO A 37 4.42 10.58 8.64
C PRO A 37 3.49 9.81 9.60
N GLU A 38 2.55 10.50 10.23
CA GLU A 38 1.60 9.91 11.19
C GLU A 38 0.65 8.94 10.50
N GLU A 39 0.20 9.26 9.29
CA GLU A 39 -0.68 8.39 8.48
C GLU A 39 0.05 7.10 8.08
N LYS A 40 1.33 7.20 7.67
CA LYS A 40 2.16 6.02 7.35
C LYS A 40 2.37 5.13 8.57
N ILE A 41 2.68 5.75 9.72
CA ILE A 41 2.86 5.03 10.99
C ILE A 41 1.57 4.33 11.40
N ALA A 42 0.42 4.99 11.27
CA ALA A 42 -0.88 4.41 11.56
C ALA A 42 -1.15 3.18 10.68
N GLU A 43 -0.90 3.29 9.37
CA GLU A 43 -1.07 2.17 8.43
C GLU A 43 -0.19 0.97 8.80
N LEU A 44 1.09 1.20 9.14
CA LEU A 44 2.01 0.13 9.54
C LEU A 44 1.62 -0.52 10.88
N LYS A 45 1.04 0.26 11.81
CA LYS A 45 0.50 -0.26 13.08
C LYS A 45 -0.74 -1.10 12.85
N GLU A 46 -1.66 -0.63 12.01
CA GLU A 46 -2.89 -1.35 11.64
C GLU A 46 -2.56 -2.71 11.02
N LYS A 47 -1.58 -2.72 10.11
CA LYS A 47 -1.03 -3.95 9.50
C LYS A 47 -0.16 -4.79 10.46
N LYS A 48 0.04 -4.35 11.70
CA LYS A 48 0.88 -4.99 12.73
C LYS A 48 2.37 -5.13 12.35
N ILE A 49 2.80 -4.46 11.27
CA ILE A 49 4.19 -4.44 10.78
C ILE A 49 5.10 -3.70 11.78
N ILE A 50 4.58 -2.70 12.50
CA ILE A 50 5.25 -2.07 13.65
C ILE A 50 4.33 -2.10 14.87
N SER A 51 4.92 -2.08 16.06
CA SER A 51 4.19 -2.21 17.33
C SER A 51 4.59 -1.14 18.34
N GLY A 52 5.86 -0.74 18.33
CA GLY A 52 6.44 0.16 19.33
C GLY A 52 6.99 -0.59 20.54
N TYR A 53 7.61 0.15 21.44
CA TYR A 53 8.16 -0.37 22.69
C TYR A 53 7.07 -0.47 23.77
N LEU A 54 7.39 -1.15 24.87
CA LEU A 54 6.51 -1.30 26.04
C LEU A 54 6.06 0.05 26.64
N ASP A 55 6.90 1.08 26.52
CA ASP A 55 6.61 2.45 26.95
C ASP A 55 5.66 3.22 26.01
N GLY A 56 5.20 2.58 24.92
CA GLY A 56 4.32 3.17 23.91
C GLY A 56 5.05 4.02 22.85
N SER A 57 6.36 4.25 23.00
CA SER A 57 7.16 5.00 22.04
C SER A 57 7.48 4.18 20.78
N LEU A 58 7.81 4.86 19.68
CA LEU A 58 8.44 4.25 18.50
C LEU A 58 9.95 4.55 18.42
N LYS A 59 10.47 5.40 19.33
CA LYS A 59 11.85 5.92 19.35
C LYS A 59 12.35 6.37 17.96
N LEU A 60 11.54 7.17 17.25
CA LEU A 60 11.81 7.57 15.86
C LEU A 60 13.10 8.40 15.70
N ASP A 61 13.53 9.10 16.76
CA ASP A 61 14.79 9.88 16.76
C ASP A 61 16.02 9.02 17.10
N SER A 62 15.83 7.74 17.42
CA SER A 62 16.92 6.80 17.72
C SER A 62 17.33 6.01 16.48
N ASN A 63 18.59 5.56 16.46
CA ASN A 63 19.04 4.61 15.44
C ASN A 63 18.26 3.30 15.57
N ILE A 64 17.68 2.85 14.46
CA ILE A 64 16.98 1.57 14.37
C ILE A 64 17.96 0.40 14.54
N LYS A 65 17.55 -0.63 15.28
CA LYS A 65 18.34 -1.86 15.51
C LYS A 65 18.12 -2.87 14.38
N ARG A 66 19.12 -3.74 14.15
CA ARG A 66 19.01 -4.86 13.17
C ARG A 66 17.79 -5.76 13.42
N SER A 67 17.48 -6.05 14.68
CA SER A 67 16.31 -6.85 15.06
C SER A 67 14.97 -6.17 14.74
N GLU A 68 14.91 -4.84 14.83
CA GLU A 68 13.72 -4.06 14.50
C GLU A 68 13.50 -4.02 12.98
N ILE A 69 14.57 -3.88 12.19
CA ILE A 69 14.54 -4.02 10.73
C ILE A 69 14.03 -5.43 10.36
N ALA A 70 14.60 -6.48 10.96
CA ALA A 70 14.18 -7.85 10.71
C ALA A 70 12.68 -8.04 11.00
N LYS A 71 12.19 -7.49 12.13
CA LYS A 71 10.76 -7.51 12.48
C LYS A 71 9.90 -6.87 11.41
N THR A 72 10.28 -5.66 10.96
CA THR A 72 9.55 -4.95 9.92
C THR A 72 9.50 -5.74 8.62
N LEU A 73 10.63 -6.31 8.17
CA LEU A 73 10.70 -7.07 6.92
C LEU A 73 9.87 -8.35 6.99
N VAL A 74 10.09 -9.19 8.00
CA VAL A 74 9.41 -10.48 8.19
C VAL A 74 7.89 -10.31 8.24
N TYR A 75 7.40 -9.30 8.96
CA TYR A 75 5.97 -9.04 9.06
C TYR A 75 5.41 -8.41 7.78
N SER A 76 6.20 -7.60 7.05
CA SER A 76 5.74 -7.01 5.79
C SER A 76 5.51 -8.05 4.69
N ILE A 77 6.20 -9.19 4.77
CA ILE A 77 6.06 -10.31 3.81
C ILE A 77 5.18 -11.46 4.33
N GLY A 78 4.50 -11.27 5.47
CA GLY A 78 3.52 -12.23 6.01
C GLY A 78 4.12 -13.47 6.67
N LEU A 79 5.39 -13.43 7.09
CA LEU A 79 6.06 -14.56 7.75
C LEU A 79 6.01 -14.51 9.29
N GLU A 80 5.09 -13.73 9.85
CA GLU A 80 4.89 -13.60 11.30
C GLU A 80 4.57 -14.92 12.01
N ASN A 81 3.91 -15.87 11.34
CA ASN A 81 3.58 -17.17 11.93
C ASN A 81 4.82 -18.06 12.01
N SER A 82 5.63 -18.11 10.95
CA SER A 82 6.93 -18.79 10.97
C SER A 82 7.85 -18.22 12.05
N ALA A 83 7.86 -16.89 12.22
CA ALA A 83 8.62 -16.25 13.29
C ALA A 83 8.15 -16.68 14.69
N LYS A 84 6.83 -16.78 14.91
CA LYS A 84 6.26 -17.25 16.19
C LYS A 84 6.58 -18.72 16.47
N GLU A 85 6.60 -19.56 15.44
CA GLU A 85 6.99 -20.97 15.57
C GLU A 85 8.46 -21.08 15.94
N LEU A 86 9.35 -20.40 15.20
CA LEU A 86 10.80 -20.40 15.44
C LEU A 86 11.22 -19.72 16.75
N GLN A 87 10.34 -18.95 17.40
CA GLN A 87 10.61 -18.40 18.73
C GLN A 87 10.79 -19.49 19.79
N LYS A 88 10.20 -20.67 19.58
CA LYS A 88 10.29 -21.83 20.49
C LYS A 88 11.56 -22.66 20.25
N GLU A 89 12.16 -22.50 19.08
CA GLU A 89 13.37 -23.20 18.67
C GLU A 89 14.62 -22.51 19.21
N LYS A 90 15.75 -23.22 19.19
CA LYS A 90 17.05 -22.63 19.54
C LYS A 90 17.45 -21.55 18.55
N SER A 91 18.25 -20.58 19.00
CA SER A 91 18.81 -19.63 18.06
C SER A 91 19.82 -20.30 17.12
N ALA A 92 19.79 -19.91 15.84
CA ALA A 92 20.85 -20.25 14.88
C ALA A 92 22.11 -19.39 15.06
N PHE A 93 22.02 -18.31 15.86
CA PHE A 93 23.07 -17.29 16.00
C PHE A 93 23.61 -17.26 17.43
N LYS A 94 24.94 -17.21 17.57
CA LYS A 94 25.62 -17.28 18.87
C LYS A 94 25.42 -16.03 19.74
N ASP A 95 25.11 -14.90 19.12
CA ASP A 95 24.93 -13.59 19.76
C ASP A 95 23.46 -13.26 20.05
N VAL A 96 22.55 -14.22 19.82
CA VAL A 96 21.11 -14.07 20.10
C VAL A 96 20.76 -14.97 21.28
N ALA A 97 20.48 -14.34 22.42
CA ALA A 97 20.03 -15.03 23.62
C ALA A 97 18.70 -15.79 23.40
N GLU A 98 18.50 -16.90 24.11
CA GLU A 98 17.35 -17.79 23.92
C GLU A 98 16.02 -17.13 24.31
N GLU A 99 16.07 -16.21 25.27
CA GLU A 99 14.98 -15.39 25.77
C GLU A 99 14.75 -14.09 24.98
N ASN A 100 15.56 -13.83 23.94
CA ASN A 100 15.43 -12.62 23.15
C ASN A 100 14.06 -12.58 22.43
N TRP A 101 13.35 -11.46 22.58
CA TRP A 101 12.01 -11.23 21.99
C TRP A 101 12.00 -11.39 20.46
N ALA A 102 13.12 -11.13 19.80
CA ALA A 102 13.26 -11.18 18.35
C ALA A 102 13.86 -12.50 17.84
N LYS A 103 14.13 -13.50 18.70
CA LYS A 103 14.85 -14.72 18.29
C LYS A 103 14.22 -15.41 17.08
N GLY A 104 12.92 -15.67 17.15
CA GLY A 104 12.17 -16.32 16.06
C GLY A 104 12.11 -15.45 14.81
N ILE A 105 12.01 -14.12 14.96
CA ILE A 105 12.06 -13.16 13.86
C ILE A 105 13.42 -13.20 13.17
N ILE A 106 14.51 -13.20 13.95
CA ILE A 106 15.89 -13.26 13.47
C ILE A 106 16.16 -14.61 12.79
N ASN A 107 15.62 -15.71 13.31
CA ASN A 107 15.77 -17.03 12.70
C ASN A 107 15.04 -17.16 11.33
N VAL A 108 14.03 -16.32 11.05
CA VAL A 108 13.38 -16.28 9.73
C VAL A 108 14.19 -15.47 8.71
N ALA A 109 14.79 -14.37 9.16
CA ALA A 109 15.40 -13.35 8.30
C ALA A 109 16.77 -13.77 7.74
#